data_AF-A0A168ADX0-F1
#
_entry.id   AF-A0A168ADX0-F1
#
_cell.length_a   1.000
_cell.length_b   1.000
_cell.length_c   1.000
_cell.angle_alpha   90.00
_cell.angle_beta   90.00
_cell.angle_gamma   90.00
#
_symmetry.space_group_name_H-M   'P 1'
#
loop_
_entity.id
_entity.type
_entity.pdbx_description
1 polymer ?
#
loop_
_entity_poly.entity_id
_entity_poly.type
_entity_poly.pdbx_seq_one_letter_code
_entity_poly.pdbx_strand_id
1 'polypeptide(L)'
;MGIRSCRLARNASLLLFACCVLVVAVYISLRARGIFLEHAGVTLTQDDVALAYEHAKEGSKTQYIPRIIHQIYHNWHDEDDPDNTTMPAKWKEARESCISLHKEWENILWTTKTSREFIEKKYPKFLKTYDGFRYPVQRVDALRYYLMRYYGGIYIDLDNGCRANLEPLLYYPTWTTDGGHGTLSNNILGAEPGHPFWELVTNSLKSYSWNYLLPYLTISYATGQWFLTDVWQTYHAKIKGKKEPPLTRIMMDMRPGAAPWTFFTATEGGSWNNWDNDVFGWIGSHLVIVVFGGAAALALQVAVFCLTWKVIKAYAGRRARYQRLQAKDVESTD
;
A
#
# COMPACT_ATOMS: atom_id res chain seq x y z
N MET A 1 -34.51 23.74 -25.03
CA MET A 1 -33.59 22.62 -24.74
C MET A 1 -32.10 23.00 -24.61
N GLY A 2 -31.55 23.95 -25.40
CA GLY A 2 -30.10 24.22 -25.43
C GLY A 2 -29.42 24.77 -24.15
N ILE A 3 -30.12 25.56 -23.32
CA ILE A 3 -29.49 26.21 -22.13
C ILE A 3 -29.20 25.20 -21.00
N ARG A 4 -30.07 24.20 -20.81
CA ARG A 4 -29.87 23.15 -19.79
C ARG A 4 -28.70 22.22 -20.16
N SER A 5 -28.61 21.84 -21.43
CA SER A 5 -27.49 21.03 -21.96
C SER A 5 -26.14 21.75 -21.82
N CYS A 6 -26.10 23.07 -22.05
CA CYS A 6 -24.89 23.87 -21.92
C CYS A 6 -24.42 24.05 -20.45
N ARG A 7 -25.37 24.17 -19.50
CA ARG A 7 -25.03 24.19 -18.06
C ARG A 7 -24.54 22.83 -17.57
N LEU A 8 -25.13 21.73 -18.04
CA LEU A 8 -24.65 20.38 -17.71
C LEU A 8 -23.22 20.16 -18.21
N ALA A 9 -22.92 20.52 -19.46
CA ALA A 9 -21.59 20.38 -20.03
C ALA A 9 -20.54 21.20 -19.26
N ARG A 10 -20.85 22.46 -18.89
CA ARG A 10 -19.96 23.30 -18.08
C ARG A 10 -19.69 22.70 -16.70
N ASN A 11 -20.74 22.21 -16.03
CA ASN A 11 -20.59 21.62 -14.70
C ASN A 11 -19.80 20.31 -14.76
N ALA A 12 -20.01 19.49 -15.80
CA ALA A 12 -19.22 18.28 -16.03
C ALA A 12 -17.73 18.60 -16.27
N SER A 13 -17.41 19.59 -17.10
CA SER A 13 -16.02 20.02 -17.33
C SER A 13 -15.34 20.55 -16.09
N LEU A 14 -16.03 21.34 -15.25
CA LEU A 14 -15.51 21.82 -13.98
C LEU A 14 -15.23 20.68 -12.99
N LEU A 15 -16.13 19.69 -12.95
CA LEU A 15 -15.98 18.51 -12.09
C LEU A 15 -14.79 17.65 -12.53
N LEU A 16 -14.62 17.43 -13.84
CA LEU A 16 -13.49 16.73 -14.42
C LEU A 16 -12.15 17.44 -14.15
N PHE A 17 -12.10 18.77 -14.32
CA PHE A 17 -10.91 19.55 -14.01
C PHE A 17 -10.54 19.45 -12.52
N ALA A 18 -11.54 19.56 -11.63
CA ALA A 18 -11.32 19.39 -10.19
C ALA A 18 -10.80 17.98 -9.86
N CYS A 19 -11.30 16.93 -10.51
CA CYS A 19 -10.77 15.57 -10.37
C CYS A 19 -9.31 15.46 -10.83
N CYS A 20 -8.94 16.07 -11.97
CA CYS A 20 -7.55 16.07 -12.43
C CYS A 20 -6.61 16.78 -11.45
N VAL A 21 -7.01 17.97 -10.94
CA VAL A 21 -6.24 18.70 -9.94
C VAL A 21 -6.07 17.88 -8.67
N LEU A 22 -7.14 17.20 -8.22
CA LEU A 22 -7.08 16.32 -7.04
C LEU A 22 -6.10 15.16 -7.25
N VAL A 23 -6.14 14.48 -8.41
CA VAL A 23 -5.21 13.38 -8.72
C VAL A 23 -3.76 13.86 -8.73
N VAL A 24 -3.48 15.02 -9.35
CA VAL A 24 -2.14 15.61 -9.35
C VAL A 24 -1.71 15.99 -7.94
N ALA A 25 -2.59 16.59 -7.13
CA ALA A 25 -2.29 16.96 -5.75
C ALA A 25 -2.01 15.72 -4.87
N VAL A 26 -2.80 14.64 -5.03
CA VAL A 26 -2.57 13.35 -4.36
C VAL A 26 -1.23 12.77 -4.79
N TYR A 27 -0.95 12.73 -6.10
CA TYR A 27 0.34 12.23 -6.61
C TYR A 27 1.53 13.03 -6.05
N ILE A 28 1.45 14.37 -6.07
CA ILE A 28 2.48 15.25 -5.48
C ILE A 28 2.63 14.96 -3.99
N SER A 29 1.53 14.78 -3.25
CA SER A 29 1.57 14.46 -1.83
C SER A 29 2.20 13.10 -1.54
N LEU A 30 1.87 12.05 -2.32
CA LEU A 30 2.45 10.72 -2.17
C LEU A 30 3.94 10.73 -2.51
N ARG A 31 4.33 11.46 -3.56
CA ARG A 31 5.73 11.65 -3.94
C ARG A 31 6.50 12.43 -2.88
N ALA A 32 5.93 13.47 -2.30
CA ALA A 32 6.53 14.24 -1.21
C ALA A 32 6.77 13.39 0.04
N ARG A 33 5.95 12.35 0.25
CA ARG A 33 6.12 11.33 1.30
C ARG A 33 7.13 10.23 0.94
N GLY A 34 7.74 10.27 -0.24
CA GLY A 34 8.74 9.30 -0.67
C GLY A 34 8.16 7.90 -0.96
N ILE A 35 6.85 7.79 -1.18
CA ILE A 35 6.15 6.50 -1.35
C ILE A 35 6.55 5.79 -2.65
N PHE A 36 6.97 6.53 -3.69
CA PHE A 36 7.39 5.98 -5.00
C PHE A 36 8.82 6.37 -5.37
N LEU A 37 9.63 6.77 -4.39
CA LEU A 37 11.03 7.12 -4.56
C LEU A 37 11.89 6.06 -3.87
N GLU A 38 13.20 6.13 -4.08
CA GLU A 38 14.15 5.34 -3.30
C GLU A 38 13.90 5.53 -1.80
N HIS A 39 13.85 4.42 -1.08
CA HIS A 39 13.46 4.42 0.32
C HIS A 39 14.65 4.61 1.25
N ALA A 40 14.44 5.30 2.37
CA ALA A 40 15.47 5.43 3.39
C ALA A 40 15.90 4.06 3.95
N GLY A 41 17.05 4.00 4.63
CA GLY A 41 17.59 2.76 5.18
C GLY A 41 18.72 2.16 4.33
N VAL A 42 19.28 1.06 4.79
CA VAL A 42 20.33 0.30 4.09
C VAL A 42 19.69 -0.81 3.28
N THR A 43 19.96 -0.84 1.98
CA THR A 43 19.52 -1.93 1.10
C THR A 43 20.54 -3.04 1.09
N LEU A 44 20.10 -4.28 1.30
CA LEU A 44 20.91 -5.48 1.14
C LEU A 44 20.20 -6.48 0.23
N THR A 45 20.95 -7.14 -0.64
CA THR A 45 20.45 -8.36 -1.30
C THR A 45 20.41 -9.52 -0.30
N GLN A 46 19.66 -10.57 -0.64
CA GLN A 46 19.63 -11.76 0.19
C GLN A 46 20.99 -12.46 0.20
N ASP A 47 21.74 -12.41 -0.90
CA ASP A 47 23.12 -12.92 -0.97
C ASP A 47 24.08 -12.09 -0.10
N ASP A 48 23.96 -10.75 -0.06
CA ASP A 48 24.76 -9.92 0.84
C ASP A 48 24.56 -10.33 2.31
N VAL A 49 23.31 -10.62 2.68
CA VAL A 49 22.96 -11.09 4.03
C VAL A 49 23.55 -12.46 4.31
N ALA A 50 23.46 -13.40 3.36
CA ALA A 50 24.03 -14.73 3.50
C ALA A 50 25.57 -14.68 3.66
N LEU A 51 26.24 -13.95 2.76
CA LEU A 51 27.70 -13.76 2.78
C LEU A 51 28.18 -13.07 4.06
N ALA A 52 27.46 -12.04 4.52
CA ALA A 52 27.79 -11.37 5.78
C ALA A 52 27.69 -12.33 6.97
N TYR A 53 26.71 -13.24 6.98
CA TYR A 53 26.56 -14.24 8.03
C TYR A 53 27.67 -15.31 8.00
N GLU A 54 28.07 -15.78 6.81
CA GLU A 54 29.15 -16.76 6.64
C GLU A 54 30.50 -16.21 7.08
N HIS A 55 30.80 -14.95 6.75
CA HIS A 55 32.09 -14.31 7.07
C HIS A 55 32.14 -13.66 8.46
N ALA A 56 31.02 -13.52 9.16
CA ALA A 56 30.99 -12.95 10.49
C ALA A 56 31.74 -13.85 11.50
N LYS A 57 32.74 -13.27 12.17
CA LYS A 57 33.57 -13.98 13.17
C LYS A 57 32.70 -14.55 14.28
N GLU A 58 33.00 -15.77 14.69
CA GLU A 58 32.36 -16.45 15.82
C GLU A 58 32.44 -15.55 17.08
N GLY A 59 31.29 -15.27 17.71
CA GLY A 59 31.19 -14.35 18.85
C GLY A 59 30.93 -12.86 18.52
N SER A 60 30.96 -12.43 17.25
CA SER A 60 30.57 -11.06 16.84
C SER A 60 29.09 -10.90 16.49
N LYS A 61 28.36 -12.02 16.49
CA LYS A 61 26.97 -12.16 16.04
C LYS A 61 26.00 -11.88 17.20
N THR A 62 25.57 -10.63 17.36
CA THR A 62 24.47 -10.31 18.30
C THR A 62 23.14 -10.63 17.63
N GLN A 63 22.44 -11.64 18.14
CA GLN A 63 21.11 -12.01 17.67
C GLN A 63 20.07 -11.03 18.26
N TYR A 64 19.34 -10.32 17.40
CA TYR A 64 18.30 -9.38 17.83
C TYR A 64 16.89 -9.96 17.69
N ILE A 65 16.65 -10.69 16.59
CA ILE A 65 15.34 -11.27 16.30
C ILE A 65 15.22 -12.64 16.98
N PRO A 66 14.12 -12.91 17.71
CA PRO A 66 13.82 -14.25 18.23
C PRO A 66 13.56 -15.29 17.13
N ARG A 67 13.84 -16.56 17.42
CA ARG A 67 13.55 -17.70 16.53
C ARG A 67 12.06 -18.06 16.51
N ILE A 68 11.24 -17.13 16.02
CA ILE A 68 9.79 -17.27 15.94
C ILE A 68 9.35 -16.93 14.51
N ILE A 69 8.62 -17.83 13.86
CA ILE A 69 7.94 -17.57 12.59
C ILE A 69 6.46 -17.38 12.87
N HIS A 70 5.93 -16.24 12.43
CA HIS A 70 4.52 -15.91 12.49
C HIS A 70 3.89 -15.98 11.11
N GLN A 71 2.78 -16.68 10.99
CA GLN A 71 1.94 -16.67 9.79
C GLN A 71 0.48 -16.49 10.22
N ILE A 72 -0.33 -15.83 9.39
CA ILE A 72 -1.73 -15.52 9.73
C ILE A 72 -2.64 -16.16 8.69
N TYR A 73 -3.57 -16.99 9.16
CA TYR A 73 -4.67 -17.53 8.35
C TYR A 73 -5.99 -17.12 8.97
N HIS A 74 -6.68 -16.16 8.35
CA HIS A 74 -8.05 -15.84 8.72
C HIS A 74 -8.98 -16.53 7.72
N ASN A 75 -9.78 -17.48 8.19
CA ASN A 75 -10.85 -18.04 7.39
C ASN A 75 -11.95 -16.98 7.22
N TRP A 76 -12.17 -16.52 6.00
CA TRP A 76 -13.24 -15.56 5.66
C TRP A 76 -14.41 -16.21 4.92
N HIS A 77 -14.32 -17.50 4.61
CA HIS A 77 -15.38 -18.23 3.91
C HIS A 77 -16.42 -18.82 4.87
N ASP A 78 -16.03 -19.03 6.12
CA ASP A 78 -16.89 -19.58 7.17
C ASP A 78 -16.64 -18.79 8.47
N GLU A 79 -17.57 -17.89 8.78
CA GLU A 79 -17.51 -17.09 10.01
C GLU A 79 -17.91 -17.91 11.26
N ASP A 80 -18.58 -19.06 11.06
CA ASP A 80 -19.02 -19.94 12.14
C ASP A 80 -17.87 -20.82 12.66
N ASP A 81 -16.77 -20.95 11.90
CA ASP A 81 -15.53 -21.63 12.30
C ASP A 81 -14.28 -20.73 12.16
N PRO A 82 -14.09 -19.77 13.09
CA PRO A 82 -12.96 -18.83 13.05
C PRO A 82 -11.61 -19.47 13.43
N ASP A 83 -11.61 -20.73 13.88
CA ASP A 83 -10.42 -21.52 14.18
C ASP A 83 -10.06 -22.48 13.03
N ASN A 84 -10.85 -22.54 11.96
CA ASN A 84 -10.55 -23.36 10.79
C ASN A 84 -9.21 -22.97 10.14
N THR A 85 -8.30 -23.94 10.02
CA THR A 85 -6.99 -23.77 9.40
C THR A 85 -6.86 -24.46 8.04
N THR A 86 -7.99 -24.84 7.42
CA THR A 86 -8.01 -25.54 6.13
C THR A 86 -7.69 -24.57 4.99
N MET A 87 -6.39 -24.42 4.70
CA MET A 87 -5.88 -23.53 3.66
C MET A 87 -5.62 -24.25 2.32
N PRO A 88 -5.53 -23.51 1.20
CA PRO A 88 -5.12 -24.06 -0.09
C PRO A 88 -3.79 -24.83 -0.03
N ALA A 89 -3.67 -25.90 -0.82
CA ALA A 89 -2.49 -26.78 -0.82
C ALA A 89 -1.18 -26.02 -1.06
N LYS A 90 -1.18 -25.06 -2.00
CA LYS A 90 0.00 -24.21 -2.29
C LYS A 90 0.50 -23.42 -1.06
N TRP A 91 -0.42 -22.90 -0.24
CA TRP A 91 -0.07 -22.17 0.98
C TRP A 91 0.42 -23.10 2.08
N LYS A 92 -0.17 -24.30 2.16
CA LYS A 92 0.32 -25.36 3.05
C LYS A 92 1.75 -25.76 2.69
N GLU A 93 2.04 -25.99 1.42
CA GLU A 93 3.39 -26.32 0.93
C GLU A 93 4.41 -25.21 1.23
N ALA A 94 4.04 -23.95 0.96
CA ALA A 94 4.87 -22.80 1.29
C ALA A 94 5.17 -22.74 2.80
N ARG A 95 4.16 -22.90 3.65
CA ARG A 95 4.32 -22.99 5.11
C ARG A 95 5.21 -24.15 5.55
N GLU A 96 5.00 -25.35 5.03
CA GLU A 96 5.80 -26.53 5.39
C GLU A 96 7.27 -26.38 4.96
N SER A 97 7.55 -25.65 3.86
CA SER A 97 8.93 -25.34 3.48
C SER A 97 9.67 -24.54 4.56
N CYS A 98 8.99 -23.61 5.24
CA CYS A 98 9.57 -22.88 6.37
C CYS A 98 9.73 -23.75 7.61
N ILE A 99 8.71 -24.53 7.98
CA ILE A 99 8.76 -25.38 9.18
C ILE A 99 9.85 -26.45 9.08
N SER A 100 9.97 -27.08 7.91
CA SER A 100 10.95 -28.14 7.67
C SER A 100 12.41 -27.66 7.79
N LEU A 101 12.68 -26.41 7.40
CA LEU A 101 13.99 -25.76 7.53
C LEU A 101 14.27 -25.20 8.93
N HIS A 102 13.23 -25.00 9.76
CA HIS A 102 13.32 -24.31 11.06
C HIS A 102 12.66 -25.12 12.19
N LYS A 103 13.05 -26.39 12.33
CA LYS A 103 12.43 -27.34 13.30
C LYS A 103 12.57 -26.92 14.76
N GLU A 104 13.62 -26.18 15.09
CA GLU A 104 13.89 -25.69 16.45
C GLU A 104 13.25 -24.31 16.72
N TRP A 105 12.63 -23.70 15.71
CA TRP A 105 11.98 -22.41 15.86
C TRP A 105 10.53 -22.58 16.26
N GLU A 106 10.01 -21.61 16.99
CA GLU A 106 8.58 -21.56 17.29
C GLU A 106 7.82 -21.13 16.01
N ASN A 107 6.90 -21.96 15.54
CA ASN A 107 6.13 -21.70 14.33
C ASN A 107 4.65 -21.49 14.71
N ILE A 108 4.19 -20.24 14.70
CA ILE A 108 2.85 -19.86 15.15
C ILE A 108 1.96 -19.53 13.96
N LEU A 109 0.84 -20.25 13.84
CA LEU A 109 -0.25 -19.92 12.93
C LEU A 109 -1.35 -19.18 13.69
N TRP A 110 -1.63 -17.94 13.31
CA TRP A 110 -2.66 -17.09 13.92
C TRP A 110 -3.98 -17.23 13.16
N THR A 111 -5.00 -17.75 13.84
CA THR A 111 -6.40 -17.86 13.37
C THR A 111 -7.16 -16.55 13.58
N THR A 112 -8.35 -16.40 12.99
CA THR A 112 -9.22 -15.23 13.20
C THR A 112 -9.46 -14.97 14.68
N LYS A 113 -9.77 -16.03 15.44
CA LYS A 113 -10.02 -15.96 16.88
C LYS A 113 -8.78 -15.61 17.69
N THR A 114 -7.70 -16.38 17.56
CA THR A 114 -6.46 -16.16 18.33
C THR A 114 -5.83 -14.80 18.05
N SER A 115 -6.00 -14.30 16.83
CA SER A 115 -5.62 -12.93 16.44
C SER A 115 -6.36 -11.88 17.24
N ARG A 116 -7.69 -11.98 17.32
CA ARG A 116 -8.54 -11.03 18.05
C ARG A 116 -8.27 -11.12 19.55
N GLU A 117 -8.16 -12.32 20.11
CA GLU A 117 -7.83 -12.56 21.52
C GLU A 117 -6.49 -11.92 21.91
N PHE A 118 -5.47 -12.03 21.04
CA PHE A 118 -4.18 -11.38 21.28
C PHE A 118 -4.31 -9.85 21.34
N ILE A 119 -5.03 -9.24 20.38
CA ILE A 119 -5.26 -7.78 20.39
C ILE A 119 -6.06 -7.36 21.62
N GLU A 120 -7.12 -8.08 21.97
CA GLU A 120 -7.93 -7.81 23.17
C GLU A 120 -7.10 -7.88 24.45
N LYS A 121 -6.26 -8.91 24.59
CA LYS A 121 -5.45 -9.13 25.80
C LYS A 121 -4.25 -8.19 25.91
N LYS A 122 -3.56 -7.91 24.80
CA LYS A 122 -2.28 -7.16 24.81
C LYS A 122 -2.43 -5.70 24.45
N TYR A 123 -3.44 -5.36 23.64
CA TYR A 123 -3.68 -4.01 23.13
C TYR A 123 -5.18 -3.62 23.20
N PRO A 124 -5.83 -3.70 24.38
CA PRO A 124 -7.28 -3.50 24.51
C PRO A 124 -7.76 -2.13 23.99
N LYS A 125 -6.92 -1.10 24.09
CA LYS A 125 -7.22 0.25 23.57
C LYS A 125 -7.35 0.30 22.04
N PHE A 126 -6.76 -0.67 21.33
CA PHE A 126 -6.82 -0.79 19.88
C PHE A 126 -7.94 -1.71 19.40
N LEU A 127 -8.53 -2.53 20.28
CA LEU A 127 -9.55 -3.53 19.90
C LEU A 127 -10.72 -2.93 19.12
N LYS A 128 -11.23 -1.76 19.55
CA LYS A 128 -12.32 -1.07 18.81
C LYS A 128 -11.92 -0.69 17.37
N THR A 129 -10.67 -0.28 17.15
CA THR A 129 -10.16 0.01 15.80
C THR A 129 -9.98 -1.28 15.01
N TYR A 130 -9.45 -2.33 15.63
CA TYR A 130 -9.25 -3.64 15.02
C TYR A 130 -10.56 -4.27 14.54
N ASP A 131 -11.57 -4.32 15.40
CA ASP A 131 -12.90 -4.83 15.08
C ASP A 131 -13.62 -3.94 14.06
N GLY A 132 -13.30 -2.64 14.04
CA GLY A 132 -13.90 -1.64 13.15
C GLY A 132 -13.30 -1.56 11.74
N PHE A 133 -12.28 -2.36 11.40
CA PHE A 133 -11.73 -2.39 10.05
C PHE A 133 -12.77 -2.93 9.05
N ARG A 134 -12.93 -2.20 7.93
CA ARG A 134 -13.93 -2.50 6.90
C ARG A 134 -13.60 -3.78 6.13
N TYR A 135 -12.33 -4.00 5.83
CA TYR A 135 -11.87 -5.15 5.05
C TYR A 135 -11.11 -6.13 5.94
N PRO A 136 -11.39 -7.45 5.88
CA PRO A 136 -10.72 -8.44 6.71
C PRO A 136 -9.19 -8.43 6.61
N VAL A 137 -8.64 -8.19 5.42
CA VAL A 137 -7.19 -8.08 5.19
C VAL A 137 -6.53 -6.99 6.04
N GLN A 138 -7.24 -5.90 6.39
CA GLN A 138 -6.69 -4.85 7.25
C GLN A 138 -6.43 -5.36 8.68
N ARG A 139 -7.20 -6.34 9.15
CA ARG A 139 -6.97 -7.01 10.44
C ARG A 139 -5.72 -7.87 10.39
N VAL A 140 -5.45 -8.54 9.27
CA VAL A 140 -4.21 -9.32 9.05
C VAL A 140 -3.00 -8.39 9.01
N ASP A 141 -3.07 -7.32 8.20
CA ASP A 141 -2.02 -6.29 8.12
C ASP A 141 -1.73 -5.64 9.48
N ALA A 142 -2.76 -5.26 10.23
CA ALA A 142 -2.57 -4.66 11.54
C ALA A 142 -1.94 -5.66 12.52
N LEU A 143 -2.42 -6.91 12.52
CA LEU A 143 -1.94 -7.94 13.43
C LEU A 143 -0.44 -8.19 13.25
N ARG A 144 0.06 -8.37 12.01
CA ARG A 144 1.49 -8.63 11.80
C ARG A 144 2.39 -7.55 12.42
N TYR A 145 1.98 -6.28 12.40
CA TYR A 145 2.75 -5.21 13.05
C TYR A 145 2.72 -5.30 14.58
N TYR A 146 1.59 -5.69 15.17
CA TYR A 146 1.51 -5.91 16.63
C TYR A 146 2.27 -7.14 17.09
N LEU A 147 2.37 -8.18 16.24
CA LEU A 147 3.24 -9.34 16.48
C LEU A 147 4.70 -8.93 16.47
N MET A 148 5.14 -8.20 15.44
CA MET A 148 6.50 -7.64 15.36
C MET A 148 6.84 -6.79 16.59
N ARG A 149 5.91 -5.94 17.05
CA ARG A 149 6.11 -5.14 18.26
C ARG A 149 6.23 -5.98 19.53
N TYR A 150 5.35 -6.98 19.71
CA TYR A 150 5.23 -7.71 20.98
C TYR A 150 6.22 -8.87 21.09
N TYR A 151 6.24 -9.75 20.09
CA TYR A 151 7.03 -10.98 20.09
C TYR A 151 8.36 -10.81 19.37
N GLY A 152 8.49 -9.82 18.49
CA GLY A 152 9.55 -9.81 17.48
C GLY A 152 9.36 -10.96 16.49
N GLY A 153 10.47 -11.55 16.06
CA GLY A 153 10.46 -12.71 15.16
C GLY A 153 10.40 -12.32 13.69
N ILE A 154 10.07 -13.30 12.85
CA ILE A 154 9.87 -13.13 11.41
C ILE A 154 8.40 -13.41 11.08
N TYR A 155 7.75 -12.44 10.45
CA TYR A 155 6.44 -12.65 9.84
C TYR A 155 6.60 -13.03 8.37
N ILE A 156 5.80 -13.99 7.89
CA ILE A 156 5.78 -14.45 6.49
C ILE A 156 4.33 -14.66 6.06
N ASP A 157 3.89 -14.01 4.97
CA ASP A 157 2.60 -14.29 4.35
C ASP A 157 2.51 -15.76 3.88
N LEU A 158 1.30 -16.32 3.83
CA LEU A 158 1.10 -17.74 3.53
C LEU A 158 1.36 -18.12 2.06
N ASP A 159 1.45 -17.14 1.16
CA ASP A 159 1.87 -17.32 -0.21
C ASP A 159 3.40 -17.21 -0.39
N ASN A 160 4.14 -17.00 0.71
CA ASN A 160 5.60 -17.05 0.73
C ASN A 160 6.12 -18.28 1.49
N GLY A 161 7.16 -18.91 0.94
CA GLY A 161 7.85 -20.05 1.55
C GLY A 161 9.33 -19.75 1.80
N CYS A 162 10.03 -20.76 2.32
CA CYS A 162 11.45 -20.69 2.65
C CYS A 162 12.25 -21.62 1.73
N ARG A 163 13.32 -21.10 1.15
CA ARG A 163 14.29 -21.82 0.32
C ARG A 163 15.55 -22.18 1.11
N ALA A 164 15.91 -21.37 2.10
CA ALA A 164 17.09 -21.55 2.94
C ALA A 164 16.81 -21.16 4.39
N ASN A 165 17.76 -21.46 5.27
CA ASN A 165 17.69 -21.10 6.69
C ASN A 165 17.70 -19.57 6.85
N LEU A 166 16.79 -19.04 7.67
CA LEU A 166 16.59 -17.62 7.93
C LEU A 166 17.46 -17.07 9.07
N GLU A 167 18.30 -17.89 9.72
CA GLU A 167 19.30 -17.48 10.72
C GLU A 167 20.08 -16.21 10.32
N PRO A 168 20.58 -16.06 9.08
CA PRO A 168 21.29 -14.84 8.67
C PRO A 168 20.50 -13.54 8.87
N LEU A 169 19.17 -13.60 8.83
CA LEU A 169 18.30 -12.43 8.99
C LEU A 169 18.12 -12.01 10.46
N LEU A 170 18.48 -12.86 11.43
CA LEU A 170 18.29 -12.58 12.86
C LEU A 170 19.24 -11.53 13.44
N TYR A 171 20.30 -11.19 12.70
CA TYR A 171 21.35 -10.23 13.10
C TYR A 171 21.03 -8.80 12.71
N TYR A 172 19.86 -8.55 12.11
CA TYR A 172 19.36 -7.22 11.79
C TYR A 172 18.16 -6.92 12.71
N PRO A 173 18.22 -5.88 13.56
CA PRO A 173 17.21 -5.66 14.61
C PRO A 173 15.83 -5.32 14.06
N THR A 174 15.73 -4.78 12.86
CA THR A 174 14.46 -4.56 12.18
C THR A 174 14.70 -4.47 10.68
N TRP A 175 13.87 -5.18 9.92
CA TRP A 175 13.91 -5.12 8.47
C TRP A 175 12.55 -5.40 7.82
N THR A 176 12.42 -4.95 6.59
CA THR A 176 11.26 -5.18 5.71
C THR A 176 11.77 -5.53 4.31
N THR A 177 10.90 -6.04 3.45
CA THR A 177 11.26 -6.39 2.08
C THR A 177 11.00 -5.25 1.10
N ASP A 178 11.81 -5.20 0.05
CA ASP A 178 11.75 -4.15 -0.99
C ASP A 178 11.79 -4.77 -2.39
N GLY A 179 10.76 -4.50 -3.18
CA GLY A 179 10.67 -4.94 -4.58
C GLY A 179 11.53 -4.13 -5.56
N GLY A 180 12.25 -3.11 -5.08
CA GLY A 180 13.12 -2.22 -5.85
C GLY A 180 12.40 -1.04 -6.51
N HIS A 181 11.08 -1.10 -6.67
CA HIS A 181 10.25 0.02 -7.12
C HIS A 181 8.91 0.04 -6.42
N GLY A 182 8.35 1.24 -6.30
CA GLY A 182 7.05 1.43 -5.68
C GLY A 182 7.21 1.58 -4.19
N THR A 183 6.43 0.82 -3.43
CA THR A 183 6.41 0.82 -1.96
C THR A 183 7.15 -0.37 -1.38
N LEU A 184 7.58 -0.24 -0.13
CA LEU A 184 8.04 -1.38 0.67
C LEU A 184 6.91 -2.38 0.84
N SER A 185 7.27 -3.66 0.82
CA SER A 185 6.32 -4.73 0.99
C SER A 185 6.17 -5.08 2.47
N ASN A 186 4.95 -5.42 2.86
CA ASN A 186 4.58 -5.82 4.21
C ASN A 186 4.24 -7.31 4.31
N ASN A 187 4.70 -8.12 3.34
CA ASN A 187 4.47 -9.55 3.26
C ASN A 187 5.47 -10.38 4.08
N ILE A 188 6.70 -9.88 4.26
CA ILE A 188 7.74 -10.51 5.07
C ILE A 188 8.44 -9.44 5.90
N LEU A 189 8.46 -9.61 7.21
CA LEU A 189 8.94 -8.61 8.16
C LEU A 189 9.84 -9.27 9.21
N GLY A 190 10.86 -8.56 9.68
CA GLY A 190 11.71 -9.00 10.79
C GLY A 190 11.80 -7.94 11.88
N ALA A 191 11.76 -8.39 13.13
CA ALA A 191 11.69 -7.50 14.28
C ALA A 191 12.38 -8.04 15.54
N GLU A 192 13.17 -7.18 16.17
CA GLU A 192 13.47 -7.24 17.59
C GLU A 192 12.22 -6.82 18.39
N PRO A 193 11.87 -7.53 19.47
CA PRO A 193 10.73 -7.18 20.32
C PRO A 193 10.87 -5.77 20.89
N GLY A 194 9.80 -4.97 20.82
CA GLY A 194 9.78 -3.63 21.38
C GLY A 194 10.60 -2.59 20.60
N HIS A 195 11.10 -2.91 19.40
CA HIS A 195 11.89 -1.96 18.62
C HIS A 195 11.09 -0.67 18.31
N PRO A 196 11.68 0.54 18.47
CA PRO A 196 10.96 1.83 18.36
C PRO A 196 10.23 2.05 17.03
N PHE A 197 10.72 1.44 15.94
CA PHE A 197 10.03 1.45 14.66
C PHE A 197 8.63 0.80 14.73
N TRP A 198 8.52 -0.40 15.29
CA TRP A 198 7.24 -1.11 15.37
C TRP A 198 6.28 -0.48 16.38
N GLU A 199 6.80 0.20 17.40
CA GLU A 199 6.00 1.08 18.25
C GLU A 199 5.40 2.23 17.45
N LEU A 200 6.21 2.90 16.62
CA LEU A 200 5.73 3.98 15.77
C LEU A 200 4.68 3.47 14.77
N VAL A 201 4.90 2.32 14.13
CA VAL A 201 3.94 1.68 13.21
C VAL A 201 2.62 1.43 13.91
N THR A 202 2.62 0.67 15.00
CA THR A 202 1.38 0.30 15.70
C THR A 202 0.64 1.51 16.27
N ASN A 203 1.36 2.51 16.81
CA ASN A 203 0.75 3.73 17.35
C ASN A 203 0.16 4.63 16.23
N SER A 204 0.65 4.51 14.99
CA SER A 204 0.17 5.30 13.85
C SER A 204 -1.10 4.73 13.23
N LEU A 205 -1.33 3.40 13.28
CA LEU A 205 -2.44 2.71 12.61
C LEU A 205 -3.80 3.40 12.79
N LYS A 206 -4.15 3.79 14.02
CA LYS A 206 -5.44 4.43 14.32
C LYS A 206 -5.65 5.75 13.57
N SER A 207 -4.58 6.51 13.32
CA SER A 207 -4.67 7.77 12.57
C SER A 207 -4.79 7.58 11.06
N TYR A 208 -4.48 6.38 10.57
CA TYR A 208 -4.55 6.00 9.16
C TYR A 208 -5.80 5.16 8.82
N SER A 209 -6.57 4.70 9.82
CA SER A 209 -7.74 3.82 9.65
C SER A 209 -8.98 4.52 9.06
N TRP A 210 -8.80 5.26 7.97
CA TRP A 210 -9.87 5.93 7.22
C TRP A 210 -10.46 5.00 6.15
N ASN A 211 -11.76 5.14 5.90
CA ASN A 211 -12.43 4.45 4.81
C ASN A 211 -12.46 5.36 3.58
N TYR A 212 -11.65 5.03 2.58
CA TYR A 212 -11.63 5.74 1.30
C TYR A 212 -12.67 5.13 0.34
N LEU A 213 -12.96 5.85 -0.75
CA LEU A 213 -13.94 5.40 -1.74
C LEU A 213 -13.51 4.11 -2.45
N LEU A 214 -12.20 3.96 -2.71
CA LEU A 214 -11.62 2.79 -3.37
C LEU A 214 -11.09 1.79 -2.31
N PRO A 215 -11.51 0.52 -2.36
CA PRO A 215 -10.99 -0.53 -1.48
C PRO A 215 -9.46 -0.62 -1.45
N TYR A 216 -8.78 -0.57 -2.59
CA TYR A 216 -7.32 -0.58 -2.75
C TYR A 216 -6.67 0.49 -1.89
N LEU A 217 -7.16 1.73 -2.01
CA LEU A 217 -6.62 2.87 -1.26
C LEU A 217 -6.88 2.70 0.23
N THR A 218 -8.05 2.18 0.59
CA THR A 218 -8.40 1.88 1.99
C THR A 218 -7.46 0.84 2.58
N ILE A 219 -7.20 -0.25 1.87
CA ILE A 219 -6.34 -1.32 2.35
C ILE A 219 -4.88 -0.86 2.36
N SER A 220 -4.37 -0.42 1.22
CA SER A 220 -2.95 -0.06 1.04
C SER A 220 -2.51 1.10 1.94
N TYR A 221 -3.35 2.11 2.13
CA TYR A 221 -2.99 3.32 2.88
C TYR A 221 -3.39 3.28 4.35
N ALA A 222 -4.37 2.46 4.76
CA ALA A 222 -4.71 2.35 6.18
C ALA A 222 -3.79 1.40 6.95
N THR A 223 -3.46 0.26 6.34
CA THR A 223 -2.74 -0.83 7.01
C THR A 223 -1.69 -1.51 6.12
N GLY A 224 -1.82 -1.41 4.80
CA GLY A 224 -0.98 -2.11 3.85
C GLY A 224 0.41 -1.47 3.59
N GLN A 225 0.98 -1.82 2.44
CA GLN A 225 2.31 -1.39 2.00
C GLN A 225 2.54 0.14 1.98
N TRP A 226 1.54 0.95 1.62
CA TRP A 226 1.72 2.41 1.57
C TRP A 226 1.78 3.00 2.97
N PHE A 227 0.97 2.49 3.88
CA PHE A 227 1.05 2.83 5.31
C PHE A 227 2.43 2.50 5.88
N LEU A 228 2.90 1.27 5.68
CA LEU A 228 4.20 0.84 6.18
C LEU A 228 5.34 1.71 5.63
N THR A 229 5.30 2.01 4.33
CA THR A 229 6.30 2.85 3.66
C THR A 229 6.30 4.27 4.21
N ASP A 230 5.13 4.89 4.42
CA ASP A 230 5.04 6.25 4.97
C ASP A 230 5.59 6.32 6.40
N VAL A 231 5.29 5.33 7.23
CA VAL A 231 5.84 5.25 8.60
C VAL A 231 7.34 4.96 8.59
N TRP A 232 7.83 4.12 7.67
CA TRP A 232 9.25 3.85 7.46
C TRP A 232 10.04 5.13 7.16
N GLN A 233 9.53 5.95 6.23
CA GLN A 233 10.14 7.23 5.88
C GLN A 233 10.09 8.21 7.05
N THR A 234 8.96 8.26 7.75
CA THR A 234 8.80 9.09 8.95
C THR A 234 9.78 8.71 10.06
N TYR A 235 10.01 7.42 10.28
CA TYR A 235 11.00 6.93 11.24
C TYR A 235 12.41 7.41 10.87
N HIS A 236 12.82 7.19 9.62
CA HIS A 236 14.14 7.61 9.13
C HIS A 236 14.35 9.13 9.22
N ALA A 237 13.31 9.92 8.92
CA ALA A 237 13.35 11.37 9.11
C ALA A 237 13.55 11.76 10.59
N LYS A 238 12.97 11.01 11.54
CA LYS A 238 13.10 11.26 12.99
C LYS A 238 14.47 10.87 13.56
N ILE A 239 15.17 9.91 12.95
CA ILE A 239 16.50 9.47 13.40
C ILE A 239 17.63 10.18 12.66
N LYS A 240 17.34 10.92 11.58
CA LYS A 240 18.34 11.70 10.85
C LYS A 240 19.08 12.66 11.77
N GLY A 241 20.40 12.54 11.83
CA GLY A 241 21.26 13.33 12.71
C GLY A 241 21.37 12.82 14.16
N LYS A 242 20.73 11.70 14.49
CA LYS A 242 20.90 10.98 15.76
C LYS A 242 21.93 9.85 15.59
N LYS A 243 22.34 9.26 16.71
CA LYS A 243 23.26 8.10 16.76
C LYS A 243 22.59 6.76 16.43
N GLU A 244 21.29 6.74 16.16
CA GLU A 244 20.56 5.52 15.83
C GLU A 244 20.90 5.06 14.40
N PRO A 245 21.23 3.78 14.18
CA PRO A 245 21.55 3.28 12.85
C PRO A 245 20.31 3.26 11.95
N PRO A 246 20.47 3.45 10.63
CA PRO A 246 19.40 3.24 9.66
C PRO A 246 18.92 1.79 9.68
N LEU A 247 17.63 1.58 9.38
CA LEU A 247 17.04 0.23 9.31
C LEU A 247 17.37 -0.44 7.98
N THR A 248 17.24 -1.78 7.93
CA THR A 248 17.62 -2.58 6.77
C THR A 248 16.41 -2.92 5.88
N ARG A 249 16.59 -2.83 4.57
CA ARG A 249 15.65 -3.31 3.55
C ARG A 249 16.26 -4.51 2.82
N ILE A 250 15.51 -5.61 2.75
CA ILE A 250 15.94 -6.84 2.08
C ILE A 250 15.36 -6.87 0.68
N MET A 251 16.22 -6.89 -0.34
CA MET A 251 15.79 -6.86 -1.73
C MET A 251 15.10 -8.16 -2.15
N MET A 252 13.92 -7.99 -2.75
CA MET A 252 13.07 -9.02 -3.32
C MET A 252 12.53 -8.57 -4.68
N ASP A 253 13.39 -7.97 -5.50
CA ASP A 253 13.05 -7.63 -6.87
C ASP A 253 12.95 -8.90 -7.73
N MET A 254 11.97 -8.96 -8.64
CA MET A 254 11.71 -10.10 -9.52
C MET A 254 11.98 -9.79 -10.99
N ARG A 255 12.48 -8.59 -11.30
CA ARG A 255 12.68 -8.17 -12.70
C ARG A 255 13.92 -8.82 -13.31
N PRO A 256 13.98 -8.94 -14.64
CA PRO A 256 15.15 -9.47 -15.32
C PRO A 256 16.42 -8.69 -14.93
N GLY A 257 17.45 -9.42 -14.50
CA GLY A 257 18.73 -8.84 -14.06
C GLY A 257 18.81 -8.48 -12.57
N ALA A 258 17.72 -8.64 -11.81
CA ALA A 258 17.76 -8.52 -10.35
C ALA A 258 18.49 -9.70 -9.68
N ALA A 259 19.00 -9.46 -8.48
CA ALA A 259 19.63 -10.51 -7.67
C ALA A 259 18.61 -11.62 -7.33
N PRO A 260 19.01 -12.91 -7.39
CA PRO A 260 18.12 -14.01 -7.07
C PRO A 260 17.71 -14.00 -5.59
N TRP A 261 16.58 -14.62 -5.29
CA TRP A 261 16.13 -14.78 -3.90
C TRP A 261 16.79 -16.01 -3.27
N THR A 262 17.57 -15.79 -2.22
CA THR A 262 18.31 -16.84 -1.50
C THR A 262 17.44 -17.53 -0.44
N PHE A 263 16.69 -16.76 0.34
CA PHE A 263 15.97 -17.22 1.53
C PHE A 263 14.52 -17.60 1.27
N PHE A 264 13.85 -16.92 0.35
CA PHE A 264 12.41 -17.00 0.19
C PHE A 264 11.96 -17.54 -1.17
N THR A 265 10.75 -18.08 -1.21
CA THR A 265 10.00 -18.42 -2.42
C THR A 265 8.68 -17.64 -2.44
N ALA A 266 8.14 -17.40 -3.64
CA ALA A 266 6.79 -16.90 -3.81
C ALA A 266 5.95 -17.97 -4.51
N THR A 267 4.71 -18.08 -4.07
CA THR A 267 3.63 -18.79 -4.74
C THR A 267 2.56 -17.78 -5.13
N GLU A 268 1.59 -18.18 -5.92
CA GLU A 268 0.49 -17.30 -6.26
C GLU A 268 -0.34 -16.98 -5.00
N GLY A 269 -0.49 -15.69 -4.71
CA GLY A 269 -1.35 -15.18 -3.65
C GLY A 269 -2.85 -15.34 -3.95
N GLY A 270 -3.65 -14.37 -3.50
CA GLY A 270 -5.10 -14.33 -3.77
C GLY A 270 -5.97 -14.03 -2.54
N SER A 271 -5.37 -13.66 -1.41
CA SER A 271 -6.10 -13.19 -0.22
C SER A 271 -6.75 -11.80 -0.42
N TRP A 272 -6.52 -11.13 -1.56
CA TRP A 272 -7.18 -9.87 -1.87
C TRP A 272 -7.47 -9.75 -3.37
N ASN A 273 -8.66 -10.24 -3.76
CA ASN A 273 -9.18 -10.16 -5.13
C ASN A 273 -10.45 -9.28 -5.16
N ASN A 274 -10.30 -7.99 -4.88
CA ASN A 274 -11.37 -7.02 -5.16
C ASN A 274 -11.29 -6.54 -6.62
N TRP A 275 -12.43 -6.15 -7.19
CA TRP A 275 -12.53 -5.65 -8.57
C TRP A 275 -11.55 -4.52 -8.89
N ASP A 276 -11.18 -3.71 -7.90
CA ASP A 276 -10.28 -2.58 -8.07
C ASP A 276 -8.80 -2.99 -8.03
N ASN A 277 -8.44 -4.14 -7.45
CA ASN A 277 -7.10 -4.72 -7.59
C ASN A 277 -6.79 -4.96 -9.07
N ASP A 278 -7.73 -5.58 -9.80
CA ASP A 278 -7.59 -5.85 -11.23
C ASP A 278 -7.49 -4.57 -12.05
N VAL A 279 -8.27 -3.54 -11.68
CA VAL A 279 -8.23 -2.23 -12.34
C VAL A 279 -6.90 -1.52 -12.11
N PHE A 280 -6.39 -1.49 -10.88
CA PHE A 280 -5.08 -0.89 -10.58
C PHE A 280 -3.92 -1.68 -11.22
N GLY A 281 -4.01 -3.02 -11.22
CA GLY A 281 -3.08 -3.88 -11.96
C GLY A 281 -3.07 -3.55 -13.45
N TRP A 282 -4.24 -3.45 -14.07
CA TRP A 282 -4.37 -3.06 -15.48
C TRP A 282 -3.82 -1.66 -15.75
N ILE A 283 -4.15 -0.68 -14.90
CA ILE A 283 -3.61 0.70 -15.01
C ILE A 283 -2.09 0.67 -14.94
N GLY A 284 -1.51 -0.07 -13.99
CA GLY A 284 -0.06 -0.22 -13.85
C GLY A 284 0.60 -0.79 -15.11
N SER A 285 0.04 -1.86 -15.67
CA SER A 285 0.55 -2.50 -16.89
C SER A 285 0.34 -1.67 -18.17
N HIS A 286 -0.60 -0.71 -18.15
CA HIS A 286 -0.97 0.11 -19.32
C HIS A 286 -0.76 1.60 -19.08
N LEU A 287 0.18 1.98 -18.19
CA LEU A 287 0.45 3.36 -17.79
C LEU A 287 0.56 4.34 -18.96
N VAL A 288 1.25 3.94 -20.05
CA VAL A 288 1.40 4.75 -21.26
C VAL A 288 0.03 5.04 -21.88
N ILE A 289 -0.81 4.02 -22.07
CA ILE A 289 -2.15 4.16 -22.65
C ILE A 289 -3.04 5.02 -21.75
N VAL A 290 -2.97 4.82 -20.43
CA VAL A 290 -3.76 5.61 -19.48
C VAL A 290 -3.35 7.08 -19.49
N VAL A 291 -2.05 7.38 -19.52
CA VAL A 291 -1.54 8.76 -19.55
C VAL A 291 -1.90 9.45 -20.86
N PHE A 292 -1.60 8.84 -22.01
CA PHE A 292 -1.89 9.44 -23.32
C PHE A 292 -3.39 9.50 -23.61
N GLY A 293 -4.15 8.47 -23.24
CA GLY A 293 -5.60 8.45 -23.33
C GLY A 293 -6.26 9.51 -22.44
N GLY A 294 -5.77 9.66 -21.20
CA GLY A 294 -6.21 10.73 -20.29
C GLY A 294 -5.89 12.12 -20.83
N ALA A 295 -4.69 12.33 -21.35
CA ALA A 295 -4.29 13.60 -21.98
C ALA A 295 -5.13 13.93 -23.22
N ALA A 296 -5.40 12.93 -24.08
CA ALA A 296 -6.25 13.10 -25.26
C ALA A 296 -7.70 13.41 -24.87
N ALA A 297 -8.24 12.71 -23.86
CA ALA A 297 -9.57 12.98 -23.32
C ALA A 297 -9.67 14.40 -22.74
N LEU A 298 -8.66 14.85 -22.01
CA LEU A 298 -8.58 16.21 -21.48
C LEU A 298 -8.50 17.25 -22.62
N ALA A 299 -7.66 17.02 -23.63
CA ALA A 299 -7.54 17.90 -24.79
C ALA A 299 -8.87 18.02 -25.57
N LEU A 300 -9.56 16.90 -25.79
CA LEU A 300 -10.88 16.87 -26.41
C LEU A 300 -11.90 17.67 -25.58
N GLN A 301 -11.87 17.53 -24.25
CA GLN A 301 -12.75 18.28 -23.35
C GLN A 301 -12.49 19.78 -23.41
N VAL A 302 -11.22 20.21 -23.41
CA VAL A 302 -10.86 21.63 -23.57
C VAL A 302 -11.33 22.16 -24.92
N ALA A 303 -11.18 21.38 -25.99
CA ALA A 303 -11.66 21.76 -27.31
C ALA A 303 -13.19 21.95 -27.35
N VAL A 304 -13.95 21.01 -26.79
CA VAL A 304 -15.42 21.10 -26.67
C VAL A 304 -15.84 22.30 -25.82
N PHE A 305 -15.16 22.57 -24.71
CA PHE A 305 -15.41 23.73 -23.87
C PHE A 305 -15.15 25.06 -24.62
N CYS A 306 -14.02 25.17 -25.32
CA CYS A 306 -13.69 26.35 -26.12
C CYS A 306 -14.70 26.58 -27.26
N LEU A 307 -15.14 25.52 -27.93
CA LEU A 307 -16.14 25.59 -29.01
C LEU A 307 -17.50 26.03 -28.46
N THR A 308 -17.97 25.42 -27.38
CA THR A 308 -19.22 25.82 -26.72
C THR A 308 -19.16 27.27 -26.23
N TRP A 309 -18.04 27.71 -25.64
CA TRP A 309 -17.85 29.10 -25.24
C TRP A 309 -17.90 30.07 -26.42
N LYS A 310 -17.24 29.75 -27.54
CA LYS A 310 -17.30 30.55 -28.77
C LYS A 310 -18.73 30.67 -29.30
N VAL A 311 -19.49 29.58 -29.30
CA VAL A 311 -20.90 29.58 -29.72
C VAL A 311 -21.76 30.44 -28.79
N ILE A 312 -21.60 30.34 -27.47
CA ILE A 312 -22.31 31.19 -26.50
C ILE A 312 -22.00 32.66 -26.72
N LYS A 313 -20.72 33.04 -26.86
CA LYS A 313 -20.31 34.43 -27.13
C LYS A 313 -20.91 34.95 -28.45
N ALA A 314 -20.88 34.14 -29.51
CA ALA A 314 -21.46 34.51 -30.80
C ALA A 314 -22.99 34.68 -30.73
N TYR A 315 -23.68 33.85 -29.94
CA TYR A 315 -25.13 33.95 -29.74
C TYR A 315 -25.50 35.17 -28.89
N ALA A 316 -24.76 35.44 -27.82
CA ALA A 316 -24.95 36.64 -26.99
C ALA A 316 -24.68 37.93 -27.78
N GLY A 317 -23.63 37.96 -28.61
CA GLY A 317 -23.34 39.08 -29.51
C GLY A 317 -24.45 39.31 -30.54
N ARG A 318 -24.97 38.23 -31.16
CA ARG A 318 -26.13 38.33 -32.08
C ARG A 318 -27.37 38.85 -31.37
N ARG A 319 -27.70 38.34 -30.18
CA ARG A 319 -28.85 38.79 -29.39
C ARG A 319 -28.74 40.28 -29.00
N ALA A 320 -27.57 40.72 -28.55
CA ALA A 320 -27.32 42.13 -28.24
C ALA A 320 -27.46 43.03 -29.48
N ARG A 321 -27.03 42.54 -30.66
CA ARG A 321 -27.21 43.26 -31.93
C ARG A 321 -28.69 43.35 -32.34
N TYR A 322 -29.45 42.27 -32.22
CA TYR A 322 -30.90 42.29 -32.47
C TYR A 322 -31.64 43.25 -31.53
N GLN A 323 -31.31 43.25 -30.23
CA GLN A 323 -31.91 44.18 -29.27
C GLN A 323 -31.60 45.66 -29.58
N ARG A 324 -30.39 45.96 -30.06
CA ARG A 324 -30.04 47.32 -30.50
C ARG A 324 -30.78 47.75 -31.77
N LEU A 325 -31.03 46.83 -32.70
CA LEU A 325 -31.79 47.13 -33.92
C LEU A 325 -33.26 47.40 -33.58
N GLN A 326 -33.88 46.56 -32.74
CA GLN A 326 -35.25 46.80 -32.26
C GLN A 326 -35.40 48.11 -31.50
N ALA A 327 -34.42 48.49 -30.66
CA ALA A 327 -34.45 49.78 -29.95
C ALA A 327 -34.37 50.98 -30.91
N LYS A 328 -33.61 50.87 -32.01
CA LYS A 328 -33.52 51.92 -33.03
C LYS A 328 -34.78 52.05 -33.88
N ASP A 329 -35.44 50.93 -34.19
CA ASP A 329 -36.68 50.95 -34.98
C ASP A 329 -37.81 51.64 -34.17
N VAL A 330 -37.87 51.41 -32.86
CA VAL A 330 -38.83 52.07 -31.95
C VAL A 330 -38.56 53.59 -31.83
N GLU A 331 -37.30 54.02 -31.74
CA GLU A 331 -36.93 55.45 -31.74
C GLU A 331 -37.22 56.18 -33.07
N SER A 332 -37.45 55.46 -34.16
CA SER A 332 -37.73 56.04 -35.49
C SER A 332 -39.22 56.11 -35.85
N THR A 333 -40.09 55.64 -34.95
CA THR A 333 -41.55 55.59 -35.13
C THR A 333 -42.33 56.51 -34.18
N ASP A 334 -41.63 57.20 -33.29
CA ASP A 334 -42.08 58.41 -32.56
C ASP A 334 -41.52 59.66 -33.25
#